data_AF-A0A5E4YY77-F1
#
_entry.id   AF-A0A5E4YY77-F1
#
_cell.length_a   1.000
_cell.length_b   1.000
_cell.length_c   1.000
_cell.angle_alpha   90.00
_cell.angle_beta   90.00
_cell.angle_gamma   90.00
#
_symmetry.space_group_name_H-M   'P 1'
#
loop_
_entity.id
_entity.type
_entity.pdbx_description
1 polymer ?
#
loop_
_entity_poly.entity_id
_entity_poly.type
_entity_poly.pdbx_seq_one_letter_code
_entity_poly.pdbx_strand_id
1 'polypeptide(L)'
;MYFAIGEWLTTALALSNGIPSPYPAAPEQGMTTDLRRIASAPVSTSAQHDKPCRLDASATGTAFDWSQPPTTRARIFAERLKDVRPVCVVGSRNDSENCLLDLTPDANVDVSASRLMLAGCEGSLPATVRAALTHDGRDTQALEQVFSDTFAAESQGKFSVPAIERRINHSLRQMSPSVQRLLRRADVYLEMPRVTFVRTLTSEQEARRHHVMAPFAAPPARRVTGAPEVRDAMLGVYIRLPIGDAVHTLLVSLATPNTVERIRQDPRAHADGHLHAIFGDIPEYFQATRLQMRAVAPGGDIVHTLAEWLHDGHQRYRDFALGETRERLAPESHRHVRQQACPPAAPPRTTAALQTPPLAQASAQPEVPSQADVAPAPAPLPRNRQPSVAEIAQALAALERLDRQYRALGRPRFG
;
A
#
# COMPACT_ATOMS: atom_id res chain seq x y z
N MET A 1 21.19 39.19 2.75
CA MET A 1 20.33 38.73 3.86
C MET A 1 21.00 37.50 4.45
N TYR A 2 21.59 37.63 5.63
CA TYR A 2 22.29 36.54 6.31
C TYR A 2 21.29 35.76 7.16
N PHE A 3 21.14 34.45 6.90
CA PHE A 3 20.36 33.55 7.72
C PHE A 3 21.25 32.98 8.84
N ALA A 4 20.84 33.20 10.09
CA ALA A 4 21.57 32.75 11.26
C ALA A 4 21.43 31.23 11.45
N ILE A 5 22.56 30.54 11.47
CA ILE A 5 22.70 29.08 11.65
C ILE A 5 22.46 28.65 13.12
N GLY A 6 22.02 29.56 13.99
CA GLY A 6 21.99 29.37 15.45
C GLY A 6 20.80 28.64 16.05
N GLU A 7 19.67 28.50 15.35
CA GLU A 7 18.44 27.94 15.95
C GLU A 7 18.25 26.42 15.77
N TRP A 8 19.15 25.74 15.04
CA TRP A 8 19.01 24.30 14.75
C TRP A 8 19.55 23.36 15.85
N LEU A 9 20.37 23.85 16.77
CA LEU A 9 20.97 23.00 17.81
C LEU A 9 20.13 22.87 19.09
N THR A 10 19.24 23.83 19.36
CA THR A 10 18.43 23.82 20.59
C THR A 10 17.24 22.86 20.52
N THR A 11 16.71 22.58 19.33
CA THR A 11 15.57 21.65 19.16
C THR A 11 16.00 20.17 19.12
N ALA A 12 17.29 19.90 18.83
CA ALA A 12 17.83 18.54 18.83
C ALA A 12 18.10 17.99 20.24
N LEU A 13 18.32 18.86 21.24
CA LEU A 13 18.58 18.46 22.63
C LEU A 13 17.32 18.27 23.49
N ALA A 14 16.14 18.70 23.01
CA ALA A 14 14.86 18.51 23.70
C ALA A 14 14.25 17.11 23.49
N LEU A 15 14.82 16.29 22.60
CA LEU A 15 14.36 14.91 22.32
C LEU A 15 15.07 13.84 23.17
N SER A 16 15.97 14.21 24.07
CA SER A 16 16.87 13.26 24.76
C SER A 16 16.58 13.00 26.24
N ASN A 17 15.63 13.68 26.91
CA ASN A 17 15.48 13.53 28.36
C ASN A 17 14.05 13.22 28.82
N GLY A 18 13.87 12.01 29.37
CA GLY A 18 13.05 11.78 30.57
C GLY A 18 11.67 11.16 30.39
N ILE A 19 11.59 9.83 30.29
CA ILE A 19 10.39 9.07 30.67
C ILE A 19 10.59 8.58 32.12
N PRO A 20 9.66 8.84 33.05
CA PRO A 20 9.44 7.96 34.19
C PRO A 20 8.21 7.09 33.93
N SER A 21 8.43 5.76 33.89
CA SER A 21 7.40 4.75 34.02
C SER A 21 6.78 4.79 35.43
N PRO A 22 5.48 4.48 35.55
CA PRO A 22 5.16 3.39 36.46
C PRO A 22 4.11 2.42 35.89
N TYR A 23 4.42 1.13 35.98
CA TYR A 23 3.47 0.01 35.98
C TYR A 23 2.47 0.16 37.15
N PRO A 24 1.20 -0.27 36.98
CA PRO A 24 0.84 -1.58 37.52
C PRO A 24 -0.16 -2.41 36.68
N ALA A 25 0.10 -3.73 36.70
CA ALA A 25 -0.80 -4.90 36.64
C ALA A 25 -1.97 -4.95 35.62
N ALA A 26 -1.82 -5.81 34.62
CA ALA A 26 -2.92 -6.37 33.82
C ALA A 26 -3.42 -7.70 34.41
N PRO A 27 -4.73 -8.00 34.44
CA PRO A 27 -5.24 -9.36 34.60
C PRO A 27 -5.27 -10.08 33.25
N GLU A 28 -4.73 -11.29 33.22
CA GLU A 28 -4.77 -12.22 32.10
C GLU A 28 -6.22 -12.57 31.69
N GLN A 29 -6.57 -12.33 30.42
CA GLN A 29 -7.70 -13.00 29.76
C GLN A 29 -7.24 -13.58 28.42
N GLY A 30 -7.39 -14.89 28.30
CA GLY A 30 -6.72 -15.74 27.32
C GLY A 30 -7.28 -15.68 25.90
N MET A 31 -6.35 -15.61 24.96
CA MET A 31 -6.48 -15.57 23.49
C MET A 31 -7.18 -16.79 22.84
N THR A 32 -7.64 -17.77 23.63
CA THR A 32 -8.23 -19.02 23.13
C THR A 32 -9.74 -18.96 22.93
N THR A 33 -10.41 -17.89 23.38
CA THR A 33 -11.87 -17.72 23.21
C THR A 33 -12.27 -17.04 21.90
N ASP A 34 -11.36 -16.33 21.23
CA ASP A 34 -11.68 -15.60 19.98
C ASP A 34 -11.55 -16.45 18.70
N LEU A 35 -10.75 -17.52 18.71
CA LEU A 35 -10.60 -18.41 17.54
C LEU A 35 -11.78 -19.37 17.33
N ARG A 36 -12.60 -19.63 18.37
CA ARG A 36 -13.80 -20.47 18.25
C ARG A 36 -15.03 -19.73 17.72
N ARG A 37 -14.99 -18.39 17.63
CA ARG A 37 -16.12 -17.57 17.16
C ARG A 37 -16.06 -17.26 15.66
N ILE A 38 -14.94 -17.57 14.99
CA ILE A 38 -14.76 -17.39 13.53
C ILE A 38 -15.20 -18.64 12.74
N ALA A 39 -15.36 -19.79 13.40
CA ALA A 39 -15.75 -21.05 12.76
C ALA A 39 -17.27 -21.25 12.55
N SER A 40 -18.11 -20.24 12.83
CA SER A 40 -19.57 -20.35 12.75
C SER A 40 -20.26 -19.30 11.88
N ALA A 41 -19.53 -18.63 10.97
CA ALA A 41 -20.13 -17.77 9.96
C ALA A 41 -20.32 -18.54 8.63
N PRO A 42 -21.54 -18.59 8.04
CA PRO A 42 -21.77 -19.29 6.79
C PRO A 42 -21.11 -18.57 5.60
N VAL A 43 -20.43 -19.35 4.77
CA VAL A 43 -19.85 -18.98 3.48
C VAL A 43 -20.97 -18.77 2.46
N SER A 44 -21.11 -17.56 1.91
CA SER A 44 -21.89 -17.32 0.70
C SER A 44 -20.97 -16.87 -0.43
N THR A 45 -20.42 -17.85 -1.13
CA THR A 45 -19.94 -17.73 -2.50
C THR A 45 -21.13 -17.95 -3.44
N SER A 46 -21.52 -16.93 -4.20
CA SER A 46 -22.10 -17.00 -5.57
C SER A 46 -22.68 -15.64 -5.95
N ALA A 47 -22.03 -14.93 -6.88
CA ALA A 47 -22.73 -14.01 -7.76
C ALA A 47 -22.00 -14.04 -9.10
N GLN A 48 -22.68 -14.64 -10.07
CA GLN A 48 -22.22 -14.89 -11.42
C GLN A 48 -21.92 -13.58 -12.16
N HIS A 49 -20.95 -13.69 -13.07
CA HIS A 49 -20.75 -12.76 -14.16
C HIS A 49 -22.06 -12.57 -14.93
N ASP A 50 -22.50 -11.33 -15.07
CA ASP A 50 -23.25 -10.89 -16.24
C ASP A 50 -22.76 -9.49 -16.66
N LYS A 51 -22.28 -9.41 -17.91
CA LYS A 51 -22.06 -8.14 -18.61
C LYS A 51 -23.44 -7.59 -19.03
N PRO A 52 -23.57 -6.26 -19.15
CA PRO A 52 -23.87 -5.77 -20.49
C PRO A 52 -23.12 -4.49 -20.90
N CYS A 53 -23.13 -4.29 -22.22
CA CYS A 53 -22.55 -3.20 -23.00
C CYS A 53 -22.80 -1.77 -22.49
N ARG A 54 -21.84 -0.88 -22.79
CA ARG A 54 -22.01 0.58 -22.87
C ARG A 54 -22.91 0.97 -24.05
N LEU A 55 -23.87 1.86 -23.82
CA LEU A 55 -23.86 3.27 -24.24
C LEU A 55 -25.20 3.91 -23.85
N ASP A 56 -25.18 4.94 -23.01
CA ASP A 56 -25.74 6.27 -23.31
C ASP A 56 -25.84 7.13 -22.05
N ALA A 57 -25.27 8.32 -22.16
CA ALA A 57 -25.37 9.39 -21.18
C ALA A 57 -26.75 10.05 -21.32
N SER A 58 -27.59 9.94 -20.29
CA SER A 58 -28.62 10.93 -20.02
C SER A 58 -28.91 10.99 -18.52
N ALA A 59 -29.07 12.22 -18.03
CA ALA A 59 -29.16 12.57 -16.63
C ALA A 59 -30.36 11.91 -15.93
N THR A 60 -30.10 10.82 -15.21
CA THR A 60 -31.05 10.22 -14.27
C THR A 60 -30.26 9.37 -13.28
N GLY A 61 -30.34 9.72 -11.99
CA GLY A 61 -29.83 8.97 -10.82
C GLY A 61 -28.75 7.92 -11.09
N THR A 62 -27.53 8.33 -11.45
CA THR A 62 -26.41 7.39 -11.52
C THR A 62 -26.12 6.88 -10.11
N ALA A 63 -26.48 5.62 -9.85
CA ALA A 63 -26.00 4.89 -8.70
C ALA A 63 -24.47 4.80 -8.84
N PHE A 64 -23.76 5.65 -8.09
CA PHE A 64 -22.31 5.59 -8.05
C PHE A 64 -21.87 4.35 -7.27
N ASP A 65 -20.86 3.65 -7.77
CA ASP A 65 -20.20 2.60 -7.01
C ASP A 65 -19.32 3.25 -5.93
N TRP A 66 -19.90 3.36 -4.73
CA TRP A 66 -19.26 3.92 -3.54
C TRP A 66 -18.39 2.91 -2.79
N SER A 67 -18.34 1.65 -3.24
CA SER A 67 -17.50 0.64 -2.62
C SER A 67 -16.01 0.93 -2.82
N GLN A 68 -15.69 1.76 -3.81
CA GLN A 68 -14.32 2.03 -4.21
C GLN A 68 -13.82 3.39 -3.68
N PRO A 69 -12.59 3.43 -3.14
CA PRO A 69 -11.96 4.67 -2.75
C PRO A 69 -11.69 5.57 -3.97
N PRO A 70 -11.31 6.83 -3.75
CA PRO A 70 -10.82 7.71 -4.81
C PRO A 70 -9.74 7.05 -5.67
N THR A 71 -9.77 7.31 -6.97
CA THR A 71 -8.79 6.73 -7.89
C THR A 71 -7.38 7.24 -7.57
N THR A 72 -6.38 6.38 -7.75
CA THR A 72 -4.98 6.76 -7.60
C THR A 72 -4.23 6.59 -8.91
N ARG A 73 -3.18 7.38 -9.07
CA ARG A 73 -2.27 7.29 -10.22
C ARG A 73 -1.74 5.87 -10.38
N ALA A 74 -1.27 5.27 -9.28
CA ALA A 74 -0.77 3.89 -9.27
C ALA A 74 -1.81 2.88 -9.74
N ARG A 75 -3.08 3.05 -9.33
CA ARG A 75 -4.18 2.19 -9.74
C ARG A 75 -4.48 2.29 -11.23
N ILE A 76 -4.53 3.51 -11.79
CA ILE A 76 -4.73 3.70 -13.25
C ILE A 76 -3.63 3.00 -14.04
N PHE A 77 -2.37 3.17 -13.64
CA PHE A 77 -1.24 2.53 -14.32
C PHE A 77 -1.33 1.00 -14.20
N ALA A 78 -1.62 0.48 -13.01
CA ALA A 78 -1.75 -0.96 -12.79
C ALA A 78 -2.90 -1.58 -13.62
N GLU A 79 -4.07 -0.95 -13.65
CA GLU A 79 -5.23 -1.46 -14.38
C GLU A 79 -5.05 -1.41 -15.90
N ARG A 80 -4.41 -0.34 -16.42
CA ARG A 80 -4.20 -0.12 -17.86
C ARG A 80 -3.04 -0.91 -18.45
N LEU A 81 -2.10 -1.36 -17.62
CA LEU A 81 -0.90 -2.10 -18.02
C LEU A 81 -0.89 -3.55 -17.50
N LYS A 82 -2.01 -4.04 -16.96
CA LYS A 82 -2.12 -5.39 -16.39
C LYS A 82 -1.81 -6.53 -17.37
N ASP A 83 -2.01 -6.29 -18.66
CA ASP A 83 -1.76 -7.22 -19.76
C ASP A 83 -0.30 -7.21 -20.21
N VAL A 84 0.47 -6.19 -19.83
CA VAL A 84 1.89 -6.08 -20.17
C VAL A 84 2.68 -7.01 -19.26
N ARG A 85 3.43 -7.94 -19.87
CA ARG A 85 4.28 -8.86 -19.11
C ARG A 85 5.34 -8.10 -18.31
N PRO A 86 5.62 -8.51 -17.06
CA PRO A 86 6.77 -8.02 -16.33
C PRO A 86 8.06 -8.19 -17.12
N VAL A 87 9.00 -7.28 -16.90
CA VAL A 87 10.32 -7.29 -17.53
C VAL A 87 11.35 -7.63 -16.47
N CYS A 88 12.19 -8.62 -16.74
CA CYS A 88 13.32 -8.96 -15.88
C CYS A 88 14.39 -7.88 -16.01
N VAL A 89 14.71 -7.25 -14.89
CA VAL A 89 15.77 -6.25 -14.78
C VAL A 89 16.73 -6.62 -13.65
N VAL A 90 17.97 -6.14 -13.74
CA VAL A 90 19.02 -6.36 -12.75
C VAL A 90 19.15 -5.13 -11.87
N GLY A 91 19.06 -5.28 -10.55
CA GLY A 91 19.34 -4.17 -9.64
C GLY A 91 20.76 -3.64 -9.81
N SER A 92 20.95 -2.32 -9.83
CA SER A 92 22.27 -1.72 -10.10
C SER A 92 22.78 -0.88 -8.92
N ARG A 93 24.09 -1.00 -8.63
CA ARG A 93 24.80 -0.08 -7.73
C ARG A 93 25.09 1.26 -8.39
N ASN A 94 25.02 1.32 -9.72
CA ASN A 94 25.34 2.49 -10.50
C ASN A 94 24.16 3.47 -10.54
N ASP A 95 24.41 4.70 -10.13
CA ASP A 95 23.40 5.76 -10.10
C ASP A 95 22.99 6.20 -11.52
N SER A 96 23.75 5.91 -12.57
CA SER A 96 23.29 6.21 -13.94
C SER A 96 22.36 5.14 -14.52
N GLU A 97 22.16 4.02 -13.82
CA GLU A 97 21.42 2.84 -14.31
C GLU A 97 20.34 2.35 -13.34
N ASN A 98 20.16 3.06 -12.21
CA ASN A 98 19.17 2.68 -11.20
C ASN A 98 17.91 3.56 -11.29
N CYS A 99 16.75 2.91 -11.41
CA CYS A 99 15.44 3.55 -11.53
C CYS A 99 14.74 3.84 -10.19
N LEU A 100 15.50 3.91 -9.08
CA LEU A 100 14.99 4.07 -7.72
C LEU A 100 13.87 3.06 -7.36
N LEU A 101 13.97 1.87 -7.92
CA LEU A 101 13.05 0.75 -7.73
C LEU A 101 13.34 -0.05 -6.45
N ASP A 102 14.29 0.41 -5.63
CA ASP A 102 14.78 -0.27 -4.42
C ASP A 102 15.12 -1.76 -4.65
N LEU A 103 15.67 -2.08 -5.83
CA LEU A 103 16.08 -3.44 -6.16
C LEU A 103 17.42 -3.75 -5.48
N THR A 104 17.53 -4.96 -4.93
CA THR A 104 18.80 -5.48 -4.45
C THR A 104 19.82 -5.47 -5.59
N PRO A 105 21.02 -4.89 -5.40
CA PRO A 105 22.04 -4.90 -6.44
C PRO A 105 22.38 -6.31 -6.91
N ASP A 106 22.62 -6.46 -8.21
CA ASP A 106 23.00 -7.69 -8.89
C ASP A 106 21.90 -8.79 -8.87
N ALA A 107 20.72 -8.48 -8.32
CA ALA A 107 19.58 -9.39 -8.30
C ALA A 107 18.72 -9.23 -9.55
N ASN A 108 18.36 -10.36 -10.16
CA ASN A 108 17.40 -10.42 -11.25
C ASN A 108 15.98 -10.39 -10.67
N VAL A 109 15.21 -9.37 -11.03
CA VAL A 109 13.85 -9.16 -10.52
C VAL A 109 12.90 -8.85 -11.67
N ASP A 110 11.78 -9.56 -11.72
CA ASP A 110 10.69 -9.22 -12.63
C ASP A 110 9.92 -8.01 -12.11
N VAL A 111 9.93 -6.93 -12.88
CA VAL A 111 9.26 -5.66 -12.52
C VAL A 111 8.12 -5.39 -13.49
N SER A 112 6.94 -5.04 -12.95
CA SER A 112 5.78 -4.71 -13.78
C SER A 112 6.00 -3.42 -14.58
N ALA A 113 5.38 -3.35 -15.76
CA ALA A 113 5.42 -2.13 -16.58
C ALA A 113 4.85 -0.91 -15.82
N SER A 114 3.80 -1.11 -15.02
CA SER A 114 3.25 -0.06 -14.17
C SER A 114 4.28 0.50 -13.18
N ARG A 115 5.06 -0.35 -12.51
CA ARG A 115 6.08 0.09 -11.55
C ARG A 115 7.23 0.81 -12.26
N LEU A 116 7.67 0.31 -13.42
CA LEU A 116 8.67 0.98 -14.25
C LEU A 116 8.21 2.37 -14.71
N MET A 117 6.96 2.51 -15.18
CA MET A 117 6.45 3.79 -15.69
C MET A 117 6.13 4.78 -14.57
N LEU A 118 5.61 4.31 -13.43
CA LEU A 118 5.37 5.18 -12.25
C LEU A 118 6.67 5.74 -11.70
N ALA A 119 7.72 4.93 -11.72
CA ALA A 119 9.08 5.35 -11.47
C ALA A 119 9.78 5.70 -12.79
N GLY A 120 9.14 6.42 -13.73
CA GLY A 120 9.70 7.11 -14.93
C GLY A 120 10.76 6.38 -15.78
N CYS A 121 10.90 5.07 -15.61
CA CYS A 121 11.89 4.20 -16.20
C CYS A 121 11.30 3.33 -17.30
N GLU A 122 10.36 3.93 -18.04
CA GLU A 122 9.80 3.40 -19.28
C GLU A 122 10.88 3.01 -20.29
N GLY A 123 12.07 3.64 -20.24
CA GLY A 123 13.23 3.28 -21.05
C GLY A 123 13.74 1.84 -20.85
N SER A 124 13.43 1.22 -19.72
CA SER A 124 13.79 -0.16 -19.39
C SER A 124 12.87 -1.19 -20.04
N LEU A 125 11.71 -0.76 -20.57
CA LEU A 125 10.82 -1.63 -21.33
C LEU A 125 11.41 -1.92 -22.72
N PRO A 126 11.21 -3.13 -23.29
CA PRO A 126 11.62 -3.44 -24.65
C PRO A 126 11.08 -2.43 -25.67
N ALA A 127 11.89 -2.05 -26.66
CA ALA A 127 11.53 -1.02 -27.63
C ALA A 127 10.21 -1.31 -28.37
N THR A 128 9.97 -2.58 -28.69
CA THR A 128 8.71 -3.05 -29.31
C THR A 128 7.50 -2.84 -28.39
N VAL A 129 7.65 -3.13 -27.10
CA VAL A 129 6.59 -2.92 -26.09
C VAL A 129 6.30 -1.44 -25.94
N ARG A 130 7.33 -0.59 -25.84
CA ARG A 130 7.13 0.86 -25.73
C ARG A 130 6.41 1.44 -26.96
N ALA A 131 6.83 1.04 -28.16
CA ALA A 131 6.20 1.49 -29.39
C ALA A 131 4.72 1.07 -29.46
N ALA A 132 4.41 -0.16 -29.03
CA ALA A 132 3.03 -0.63 -28.94
C ALA A 132 2.21 0.16 -27.91
N LEU A 133 2.77 0.40 -26.71
CA LEU A 133 2.10 1.20 -25.68
C LEU A 133 1.82 2.63 -26.14
N THR A 134 2.79 3.29 -26.78
CA THR A 134 2.58 4.63 -27.36
C THR A 134 1.51 4.60 -28.44
N HIS A 135 1.53 3.60 -29.34
CA HIS A 135 0.51 3.46 -30.38
C HIS A 135 -0.90 3.29 -29.80
N ASP A 136 -1.02 2.54 -28.70
CA ASP A 136 -2.28 2.28 -28.01
C ASP A 136 -2.72 3.43 -27.08
N GLY A 137 -1.96 4.53 -26.99
CA GLY A 137 -2.22 5.62 -26.05
C GLY A 137 -2.08 5.21 -24.58
N ARG A 138 -1.16 4.29 -24.30
CA ARG A 138 -0.84 3.73 -22.97
C ARG A 138 0.58 4.09 -22.52
N ASP A 139 1.21 5.09 -23.13
CA ASP A 139 2.45 5.67 -22.61
C ASP A 139 2.20 6.51 -21.35
N THR A 140 3.28 6.90 -20.68
CA THR A 140 3.21 7.59 -19.39
C THR A 140 2.39 8.87 -19.49
N GLN A 141 2.60 9.70 -20.51
CA GLN A 141 1.88 10.96 -20.68
C GLN A 141 0.38 10.72 -20.87
N ALA A 142 0.00 9.77 -21.72
CA ALA A 142 -1.40 9.41 -21.94
C ALA A 142 -2.05 8.86 -20.66
N LEU A 143 -1.33 8.06 -19.88
CA LEU A 143 -1.84 7.54 -18.60
C LEU A 143 -1.98 8.62 -17.52
N GLU A 144 -1.08 9.62 -17.45
CA GLU A 144 -1.25 10.78 -16.58
C GLU A 144 -2.50 11.59 -16.94
N GLN A 145 -2.76 11.75 -18.25
CA GLN A 145 -3.94 12.43 -18.73
C GLN A 145 -5.20 11.65 -18.34
N VAL A 146 -5.22 10.33 -18.57
CA VAL A 146 -6.33 9.47 -18.14
C VAL A 146 -6.57 9.55 -16.63
N PHE A 147 -5.51 9.57 -15.82
CA PHE A 147 -5.65 9.77 -14.38
C PHE A 147 -6.28 11.14 -14.06
N SER A 148 -5.78 12.22 -14.67
CA SER A 148 -6.29 13.58 -14.45
C SER A 148 -7.77 13.70 -14.85
N ASP A 149 -8.14 13.16 -16.00
CA ASP A 149 -9.51 13.16 -16.51
C ASP A 149 -10.44 12.32 -15.63
N THR A 150 -9.97 11.13 -15.22
CA THR A 150 -10.74 10.26 -14.31
C THR A 150 -10.97 10.96 -12.98
N PHE A 151 -9.92 11.57 -12.41
CA PHE A 151 -10.01 12.26 -11.12
C PHE A 151 -10.95 13.48 -11.19
N ALA A 152 -10.89 14.24 -12.28
CA ALA A 152 -11.80 15.37 -12.52
C ALA A 152 -13.25 14.90 -12.63
N ALA A 153 -13.50 13.82 -13.37
CA ALA A 153 -14.82 13.20 -13.48
C ALA A 153 -15.33 12.67 -12.13
N GLU A 154 -14.47 12.06 -11.31
CA GLU A 154 -14.83 11.64 -9.95
C GLU A 154 -15.17 12.84 -9.06
N SER A 155 -14.39 13.92 -9.12
CA SER A 155 -14.61 15.15 -8.34
C SER A 155 -15.91 15.87 -8.70
N GLN A 156 -16.29 15.88 -9.98
CA GLN A 156 -17.54 16.47 -10.47
C GLN A 156 -18.73 15.52 -10.31
N GLY A 157 -18.48 14.21 -10.26
CA GLY A 157 -19.48 13.16 -10.12
C GLY A 157 -19.63 12.71 -8.68
N LYS A 158 -19.13 11.51 -8.38
CA LYS A 158 -19.32 10.85 -7.08
C LYS A 158 -18.77 11.66 -5.91
N PHE A 159 -17.68 12.39 -6.04
CA PHE A 159 -17.11 13.19 -4.95
C PHE A 159 -17.46 14.68 -5.05
N SER A 160 -18.52 15.04 -5.78
CA SER A 160 -19.10 16.39 -5.70
C SER A 160 -19.78 16.62 -4.36
N VAL A 161 -19.80 17.85 -3.87
CA VAL A 161 -20.51 18.25 -2.63
C VAL A 161 -21.94 17.65 -2.56
N PRO A 162 -22.84 17.85 -3.55
CA PRO A 162 -24.19 17.30 -3.48
C PRO A 162 -24.25 15.76 -3.54
N ALA A 163 -23.26 15.08 -4.12
CA ALA A 163 -23.19 13.62 -4.09
C ALA A 163 -22.74 13.11 -2.72
N ILE A 164 -21.74 13.76 -2.11
CA ILE A 164 -21.23 13.44 -0.78
C ILE A 164 -22.33 13.69 0.27
N GLU A 165 -23.05 14.80 0.22
CA GLU A 165 -24.18 15.07 1.13
C GLU A 165 -25.25 13.99 1.05
N ARG A 166 -25.65 13.60 -0.17
CA ARG A 166 -26.65 12.54 -0.37
C ARG A 166 -26.17 11.22 0.23
N ARG A 167 -24.89 10.90 0.06
CA ARG A 167 -24.26 9.70 0.64
C ARG A 167 -24.25 9.75 2.17
N ILE A 168 -23.79 10.85 2.77
CA ILE A 168 -23.76 11.05 4.23
C ILE A 168 -25.18 10.95 4.80
N ASN A 169 -26.14 11.69 4.23
CA ASN A 169 -27.53 11.66 4.66
C ASN A 169 -28.15 10.26 4.53
N HIS A 170 -27.81 9.52 3.46
CA HIS A 170 -28.22 8.13 3.32
C HIS A 170 -27.66 7.28 4.46
N SER A 171 -26.34 7.29 4.69
CA SER A 171 -25.70 6.52 5.77
C SER A 171 -26.26 6.88 7.15
N LEU A 172 -26.45 8.16 7.45
CA LEU A 172 -27.00 8.60 8.74
C LEU A 172 -28.44 8.11 8.97
N ARG A 173 -29.28 8.07 7.92
CA ARG A 173 -30.64 7.50 8.00
C ARG A 173 -30.61 6.02 8.32
N GLN A 174 -29.67 5.27 7.73
CA GLN A 174 -29.52 3.84 7.99
C GLN A 174 -29.01 3.56 9.42
N MET A 175 -28.22 4.47 9.99
CA MET A 175 -27.72 4.29 11.36
C MET A 175 -28.82 4.44 12.42
N SER A 176 -29.54 5.57 12.42
CA SER A 176 -30.72 5.81 13.27
C SER A 176 -31.30 7.21 13.02
N PRO A 177 -32.63 7.39 12.99
CA PRO A 177 -33.26 8.71 12.96
C PRO A 177 -32.84 9.64 14.10
N SER A 178 -32.43 9.09 15.25
CA SER A 178 -31.98 9.88 16.40
C SER A 178 -30.62 10.58 16.18
N VAL A 179 -29.75 10.02 15.33
CA VAL A 179 -28.44 10.64 15.03
C VAL A 179 -28.63 11.98 14.31
N GLN A 180 -29.58 12.06 13.38
CA GLN A 180 -29.86 13.32 12.68
C GLN A 180 -30.36 14.44 13.60
N ARG A 181 -31.14 14.09 14.63
CA ARG A 181 -31.57 15.06 15.65
C ARG A 181 -30.39 15.52 16.50
N LEU A 182 -29.48 14.60 16.85
CA LEU A 182 -28.29 14.92 17.63
C LEU A 182 -27.34 15.86 16.88
N LEU A 183 -27.18 15.68 15.57
CA LEU A 183 -26.35 16.53 14.72
C LEU A 183 -26.79 18.00 14.67
N ARG A 184 -28.03 18.32 15.03
CA ARG A 184 -28.56 19.69 15.06
C ARG A 184 -28.30 20.42 16.39
N ARG A 185 -27.66 19.77 17.35
CA ARG A 185 -27.34 20.40 18.64
C ARG A 185 -26.14 21.32 18.51
N ALA A 186 -26.15 22.42 19.27
CA ALA A 186 -25.12 23.46 19.21
C ALA A 186 -23.75 23.02 19.75
N ASP A 187 -23.69 21.94 20.52
CA ASP A 187 -22.46 21.39 21.12
C ASP A 187 -21.76 20.36 20.23
N VAL A 188 -22.33 20.03 19.06
CA VAL A 188 -21.68 19.18 18.07
C VAL A 188 -20.55 19.96 17.40
N TYR A 189 -19.40 19.30 17.22
CA TYR A 189 -18.28 19.90 16.52
C TYR A 189 -17.52 18.86 15.69
N LEU A 190 -16.70 19.34 14.76
CA LEU A 190 -15.89 18.50 13.90
C LEU A 190 -14.46 18.44 14.45
N GLU A 191 -13.83 17.28 14.35
CA GLU A 191 -12.41 17.11 14.62
C GLU A 191 -11.70 16.62 13.36
N MET A 192 -10.73 17.42 12.91
CA MET A 192 -9.95 17.18 11.71
C MET A 192 -8.57 16.66 12.09
N PRO A 193 -8.19 15.45 11.67
CA PRO A 193 -6.82 14.98 11.76
C PRO A 193 -5.89 15.86 10.93
N ARG A 194 -4.72 16.15 11.47
CA ARG A 194 -3.65 16.90 10.80
C ARG A 194 -2.35 16.16 11.00
N VAL A 195 -1.71 15.78 9.90
CA VAL A 195 -0.46 15.01 9.92
C VAL A 195 0.67 15.82 9.32
N THR A 196 1.83 15.74 9.97
CA THR A 196 3.09 16.20 9.38
C THR A 196 3.70 15.07 8.58
N PHE A 197 3.77 15.26 7.27
CA PHE A 197 4.47 14.39 6.35
C PHE A 197 5.87 14.94 6.12
N VAL A 198 6.87 14.09 6.35
CA VAL A 198 8.25 14.37 5.98
C VAL A 198 8.61 13.46 4.82
N ARG A 199 9.30 14.01 3.81
CA ARG A 199 9.80 13.17 2.73
C ARG A 199 11.00 12.40 3.24
N THR A 200 11.11 11.15 2.86
CA THR A 200 12.22 10.28 3.25
C THR A 200 12.88 9.68 2.03
N LEU A 201 14.20 9.80 2.00
CA LEU A 201 15.06 9.09 1.06
C LEU A 201 15.23 7.65 1.56
N THR A 202 15.02 6.68 0.67
CA THR A 202 15.08 5.25 0.97
C THR A 202 16.45 4.63 0.68
N SER A 203 17.32 5.33 -0.08
CA SER A 203 18.65 4.81 -0.43
C SER A 203 19.74 5.89 -0.50
N GLU A 204 20.99 5.47 -0.36
CA GLU A 204 22.16 6.31 -0.62
C GLU A 204 22.18 6.88 -2.04
N GLN A 205 21.72 6.08 -3.01
CA GLN A 205 21.68 6.45 -4.42
C GLN A 205 20.72 7.61 -4.64
N GLU A 206 19.52 7.51 -4.08
CA GLU A 206 18.53 8.59 -4.08
C GLU A 206 19.10 9.85 -3.43
N ALA A 207 19.79 9.72 -2.30
CA ALA A 207 20.38 10.85 -1.61
C ALA A 207 21.49 11.56 -2.39
N ARG A 208 22.40 10.81 -3.03
CA ARG A 208 23.44 11.40 -3.89
C ARG A 208 22.81 12.21 -5.03
N ARG A 209 21.71 11.73 -5.61
CA ARG A 209 20.97 12.43 -6.67
C ARG A 209 20.23 13.67 -6.19
N HIS A 210 19.84 13.73 -4.92
CA HIS A 210 19.34 14.94 -4.29
C HIS A 210 20.45 15.83 -3.70
N HIS A 211 21.71 15.61 -4.08
CA HIS A 211 22.88 16.33 -3.59
C HIS A 211 23.04 16.31 -2.05
N VAL A 212 22.54 15.26 -1.40
CA VAL A 212 22.65 15.07 0.05
C VAL A 212 23.94 14.29 0.35
N MET A 213 24.98 15.01 0.77
CA MET A 213 26.35 14.48 0.93
C MET A 213 26.64 13.75 2.25
N ALA A 214 25.67 13.66 3.17
CA ALA A 214 25.92 13.03 4.47
C ALA A 214 26.03 11.49 4.35
N PRO A 215 26.88 10.81 5.15
CA PRO A 215 27.09 9.35 5.06
C PRO A 215 25.92 8.54 5.61
N PHE A 216 25.23 7.71 4.80
CA PHE A 216 24.16 6.84 5.31
C PHE A 216 24.76 5.82 6.27
N ALA A 217 24.28 5.83 7.52
CA ALA A 217 24.64 4.77 8.45
C ALA A 217 23.91 3.49 8.05
N ALA A 218 24.59 2.34 8.19
CA ALA A 218 23.94 1.03 8.17
C ALA A 218 23.34 0.76 9.56
N PRO A 219 22.12 0.22 9.68
CA PRO A 219 21.18 -0.17 8.60
C PRO A 219 20.55 1.03 7.91
N PRO A 220 20.05 0.91 6.65
CA PRO A 220 19.60 2.05 5.84
C PRO A 220 18.53 2.86 6.58
N ALA A 221 18.96 3.93 7.23
CA ALA A 221 18.07 4.85 7.91
C ALA A 221 17.39 5.71 6.85
N ARG A 222 16.06 5.70 6.84
CA ARG A 222 15.26 6.63 6.04
C ARG A 222 15.64 8.05 6.41
N ARG A 223 16.07 8.85 5.44
CA ARG A 223 16.54 10.21 5.71
C ARG A 223 15.51 11.23 5.35
N VAL A 224 15.17 12.09 6.31
CA VAL A 224 14.28 13.20 6.07
C VAL A 224 14.92 14.17 5.08
N THR A 225 14.18 14.52 4.03
CA THR A 225 14.54 15.52 3.03
C THR A 225 13.40 16.51 2.86
N GLY A 226 13.73 17.74 2.47
CA GLY A 226 12.76 18.82 2.29
C GLY A 226 12.15 19.34 3.59
N ALA A 227 11.31 20.36 3.46
CA ALA A 227 10.56 20.92 4.58
C ALA A 227 9.40 19.97 4.94
N PRO A 228 9.11 19.75 6.24
CA PRO A 228 7.92 19.04 6.67
C PRO A 228 6.65 19.70 6.12
N GLU A 229 5.78 18.90 5.53
CA GLU A 229 4.51 19.34 4.98
C GLU A 229 3.38 18.96 5.94
N VAL A 230 2.73 19.98 6.52
CA VAL A 230 1.56 19.76 7.38
C VAL A 230 0.32 19.70 6.50
N ARG A 231 -0.40 18.59 6.57
CA ARG A 231 -1.61 18.36 5.78
C ARG A 231 -2.79 18.08 6.72
N ASP A 232 -3.88 18.80 6.49
CA ASP A 232 -5.19 18.40 7.03
C ASP A 232 -5.65 17.11 6.34
N ALA A 233 -6.51 16.36 7.01
CA ALA A 233 -7.10 15.15 6.44
C ALA A 233 -7.73 15.44 5.08
N MET A 234 -7.60 14.46 4.21
CA MET A 234 -7.97 14.58 2.80
C MET A 234 -9.26 13.82 2.53
N LEU A 235 -9.44 12.66 3.14
CA LEU A 235 -10.57 11.77 2.87
C LEU A 235 -11.45 11.52 4.09
N GLY A 236 -11.04 11.91 5.30
CA GLY A 236 -11.78 11.58 6.53
C GLY A 236 -11.87 12.71 7.56
N VAL A 237 -13.00 12.79 8.26
CA VAL A 237 -13.28 13.78 9.31
C VAL A 237 -14.05 13.12 10.45
N TYR A 238 -13.83 13.56 11.69
CA TYR A 238 -14.61 13.09 12.84
C TYR A 238 -15.73 14.06 13.20
N ILE A 239 -16.90 13.53 13.51
CA ILE A 239 -17.99 14.25 14.17
C ILE A 239 -17.98 13.86 15.64
N ARG A 240 -17.98 14.87 16.51
CA ARG A 240 -18.02 14.73 17.96
C ARG A 240 -19.39 15.14 18.45
N LEU A 241 -20.09 14.21 19.10
CA LEU A 241 -21.45 14.39 19.60
C LEU A 241 -21.46 14.25 21.13
N PRO A 242 -21.36 15.35 21.89
CA PRO A 242 -21.54 15.33 23.33
C PRO A 242 -22.99 14.98 23.70
N ILE A 243 -23.19 13.97 24.55
CA ILE A 243 -24.50 13.52 25.04
C ILE A 243 -24.36 13.23 26.54
N GLY A 244 -24.88 14.14 27.37
CA GLY A 244 -24.61 14.08 28.81
C GLY A 244 -23.10 14.13 29.06
N ASP A 245 -22.59 13.16 29.84
CA ASP A 245 -21.17 13.05 30.17
C ASP A 245 -20.35 12.21 29.17
N ALA A 246 -20.97 11.73 28.09
CA ALA A 246 -20.33 10.88 27.08
C ALA A 246 -20.17 11.63 25.75
N VAL A 247 -19.04 11.42 25.06
CA VAL A 247 -18.83 11.91 23.69
C VAL A 247 -18.88 10.76 22.72
N HIS A 248 -19.91 10.74 21.88
CA HIS A 248 -20.02 9.80 20.78
C HIS A 248 -19.22 10.32 19.59
N THR A 249 -18.51 9.42 18.90
CA THR A 249 -17.68 9.77 17.75
C THR A 249 -18.16 9.04 16.52
N LEU A 250 -18.32 9.78 15.42
CA LEU A 250 -18.51 9.22 14.09
C LEU A 250 -17.31 9.59 13.22
N LEU A 251 -16.76 8.62 12.48
CA LEU A 251 -15.85 8.88 11.38
C LEU A 251 -16.69 9.03 10.11
N VAL A 252 -16.48 10.10 9.36
CA VAL A 252 -16.97 10.24 7.99
C VAL A 252 -15.78 10.14 7.05
N SER A 253 -15.74 9.13 6.18
CA SER A 253 -14.62 8.88 5.26
C SER A 253 -15.08 8.52 3.85
N LEU A 254 -14.48 9.18 2.85
CA LEU A 254 -14.66 8.86 1.43
C LEU A 254 -13.91 7.60 0.99
N ALA A 255 -12.93 7.16 1.78
CA ALA A 255 -12.09 5.99 1.47
C ALA A 255 -12.73 4.66 1.90
N THR A 256 -13.78 4.71 2.71
CA THR A 256 -14.48 3.52 3.22
C THR A 256 -15.82 3.31 2.49
N PRO A 257 -16.30 2.06 2.37
CA PRO A 257 -17.61 1.79 1.77
C PRO A 257 -18.76 2.33 2.63
N ASN A 258 -18.67 2.21 3.96
CA ASN A 258 -19.75 2.60 4.89
C ASN A 258 -19.97 4.11 4.95
N THR A 259 -18.97 4.91 4.57
CA THR A 259 -18.97 6.38 4.60
C THR A 259 -18.99 6.97 6.00
N VAL A 260 -19.90 6.49 6.86
CA VAL A 260 -20.08 6.93 8.23
C VAL A 260 -19.98 5.72 9.14
N GLU A 261 -19.05 5.77 10.08
CA GLU A 261 -18.77 4.67 11.00
C GLU A 261 -18.75 5.17 12.43
N ARG A 262 -19.30 4.38 13.36
CA ARG A 262 -19.27 4.72 14.79
C ARG A 262 -17.95 4.26 15.40
N ILE A 263 -17.20 5.20 15.95
CA ILE A 263 -15.91 4.94 16.57
C ILE A 263 -16.05 4.91 18.10
N ARG A 264 -15.47 3.89 18.72
CA ARG A 264 -15.44 3.73 20.19
C ARG A 264 -14.09 4.16 20.80
N GLN A 265 -13.05 4.24 19.98
CA GLN A 265 -11.72 4.65 20.38
C GLN A 265 -11.63 6.19 20.44
N ASP A 266 -10.60 6.68 21.12
CA ASP A 266 -10.19 8.07 21.01
C ASP A 266 -9.91 8.42 19.52
N PRO A 267 -10.40 9.55 18.99
CA PRO A 267 -10.23 9.92 17.58
C PRO A 267 -8.77 9.96 17.13
N ARG A 268 -7.85 10.41 17.99
CA ARG A 268 -6.42 10.46 17.66
C ARG A 268 -5.83 9.07 17.56
N ALA A 269 -6.13 8.20 18.54
CA ALA A 269 -5.68 6.81 18.50
C ALA A 269 -6.24 6.05 17.29
N HIS A 270 -7.52 6.27 16.96
CA HIS A 270 -8.11 5.68 15.77
C HIS A 270 -7.43 6.19 14.49
N ALA A 271 -7.20 7.50 14.39
CA ALA A 271 -6.60 8.10 13.21
C ALA A 271 -5.17 7.63 12.96
N ASP A 272 -4.39 7.44 14.03
CA ASP A 272 -3.04 6.89 13.97
C ASP A 272 -3.03 5.46 13.40
N GLY A 273 -3.98 4.62 13.82
CA GLY A 273 -4.13 3.26 13.31
C GLY A 273 -4.76 3.15 11.91
N HIS A 274 -5.42 4.21 11.42
CA HIS A 274 -6.22 4.18 10.17
C HIS A 274 -5.91 5.35 9.24
N LEU A 275 -4.63 5.73 9.15
CA LEU A 275 -4.19 6.85 8.30
C LEU A 275 -4.70 6.74 6.85
N HIS A 276 -4.72 5.54 6.28
CA HIS A 276 -5.21 5.31 4.91
C HIS A 276 -6.70 5.68 4.74
N ALA A 277 -7.54 5.46 5.75
CA ALA A 277 -8.96 5.82 5.71
C ALA A 277 -9.19 7.35 5.80
N ILE A 278 -8.16 8.12 6.19
CA ILE A 278 -8.24 9.54 6.49
C ILE A 278 -7.47 10.39 5.48
N PHE A 279 -6.34 9.89 4.99
CA PHE A 279 -5.44 10.56 4.06
C PHE A 279 -5.37 9.88 2.69
N GLY A 280 -5.91 8.67 2.54
CA GLY A 280 -5.77 7.85 1.34
C GLY A 280 -4.43 7.13 1.28
N ASP A 281 -4.03 6.71 0.08
CA ASP A 281 -2.77 6.02 -0.14
C ASP A 281 -1.61 7.00 0.05
N ILE A 282 -0.83 6.80 1.11
CA ILE A 282 0.36 7.62 1.41
C ILE A 282 1.52 7.09 0.57
N PRO A 283 2.15 7.92 -0.30
CA PRO A 283 3.29 7.48 -1.09
C PRO A 283 4.42 6.98 -0.20
N GLU A 284 5.12 5.93 -0.63
CA GLU A 284 6.13 5.23 0.19
C GLU A 284 7.30 6.11 0.65
N TYR A 285 7.58 7.20 -0.07
CA TYR A 285 8.63 8.17 0.25
C TYR A 285 8.15 9.28 1.21
N PHE A 286 6.92 9.22 1.70
CA PHE A 286 6.47 10.06 2.81
C PHE A 286 6.41 9.24 4.10
N GLN A 287 6.91 9.83 5.18
CA GLN A 287 6.72 9.33 6.53
C GLN A 287 5.77 10.27 7.29
N ALA A 288 4.69 9.69 7.81
CA ALA A 288 3.84 10.35 8.78
C ALA A 288 4.55 10.36 10.15
N THR A 289 4.69 11.53 10.77
CA THR A 289 5.44 11.67 12.04
C THR A 289 4.57 12.20 13.16
N ARG A 290 3.88 13.33 12.94
CA ARG A 290 3.12 14.02 13.97
C ARG A 290 1.66 14.15 13.59
N LEU A 291 0.79 13.45 14.31
CA LEU A 291 -0.67 13.58 14.24
C LEU A 291 -1.20 14.52 15.32
N GLN A 292 -1.98 15.50 14.90
CA GLN A 292 -2.72 16.45 15.75
C GLN A 292 -4.20 16.42 15.39
N MET A 293 -5.06 16.80 16.34
CA MET A 293 -6.49 16.99 16.10
C MET A 293 -6.79 18.49 16.12
N ARG A 294 -7.50 18.98 15.11
CA ARG A 294 -7.98 20.36 15.04
C ARG A 294 -9.50 20.37 15.15
N ALA A 295 -10.04 21.06 16.15
CA ALA A 295 -11.47 21.30 16.22
C ALA A 295 -11.89 22.32 15.14
N VAL A 296 -13.00 22.03 14.46
CA VAL A 296 -13.60 22.88 13.43
C VAL A 296 -15.08 23.05 13.77
N ALA A 297 -15.58 24.28 13.67
CA ALA A 297 -16.99 24.55 13.89
C ALA A 297 -17.84 23.81 12.84
N PRO A 298 -19.01 23.27 13.22
CA PRO A 298 -19.84 22.48 12.31
C PRO A 298 -20.55 23.30 11.23
N GLY A 299 -20.45 24.64 11.25
CA GLY A 299 -21.23 25.52 10.37
C GLY A 299 -22.72 25.53 10.73
N GLY A 300 -23.55 26.08 9.84
CA GLY A 300 -25.01 26.11 10.00
C GLY A 300 -25.69 24.78 9.65
N ASP A 301 -25.12 24.03 8.71
CA ASP A 301 -25.52 22.67 8.37
C ASP A 301 -24.27 21.78 8.34
N ILE A 302 -24.16 20.91 9.35
CA ILE A 302 -23.00 20.05 9.53
C ILE A 302 -22.78 19.09 8.36
N VAL A 303 -23.84 18.62 7.70
CA VAL A 303 -23.71 17.68 6.59
C VAL A 303 -23.18 18.39 5.35
N HIS A 304 -23.70 19.58 5.07
CA HIS A 304 -23.20 20.44 3.99
C HIS A 304 -21.72 20.81 4.23
N THR A 305 -21.40 21.32 5.42
CA THR A 305 -20.04 21.69 5.79
C THR A 305 -19.08 20.48 5.71
N LEU A 306 -19.50 19.29 6.15
CA LEU A 306 -18.70 18.07 5.98
C LEU A 306 -18.48 17.72 4.51
N ALA A 307 -19.49 17.87 3.67
CA ALA A 307 -19.39 17.55 2.26
C ALA A 307 -18.43 18.51 1.52
N GLU A 308 -18.46 19.81 1.84
CA GLU A 308 -17.47 20.77 1.36
C GLU A 308 -16.05 20.40 1.80
N TRP A 309 -15.85 20.11 3.09
CA TRP A 309 -14.54 19.71 3.61
C TRP A 309 -13.98 18.44 2.96
N LEU A 310 -14.84 17.44 2.74
CA LEU A 310 -14.46 16.18 2.11
C LEU A 310 -14.24 16.36 0.60
N HIS A 311 -14.99 17.23 -0.06
CA HIS A 311 -14.77 17.59 -1.47
C HIS A 311 -13.41 18.29 -1.65
N ASP A 312 -13.15 19.32 -0.85
CA ASP A 312 -11.87 20.04 -0.88
C ASP A 312 -10.72 19.11 -0.47
N GLY A 313 -10.97 18.21 0.49
CA GLY A 313 -10.04 17.17 0.89
C GLY A 313 -9.71 16.21 -0.25
N HIS A 314 -10.73 15.77 -1.01
CA HIS A 314 -10.55 14.99 -2.22
C HIS A 314 -9.70 15.76 -3.24
N GLN A 315 -9.97 17.06 -3.46
CA GLN A 315 -9.12 17.86 -4.36
C GLN A 315 -7.66 17.93 -3.87
N ARG A 316 -7.42 18.12 -2.56
CA ARG A 316 -6.06 18.06 -1.98
C ARG A 316 -5.42 16.68 -2.11
N TYR A 317 -6.21 15.62 -2.02
CA TYR A 317 -5.76 14.24 -2.23
C TYR A 317 -5.20 14.05 -3.64
N ARG A 318 -5.75 14.74 -4.65
CA ARG A 318 -5.21 14.72 -6.01
C ARG A 318 -3.72 15.07 -6.02
N ASP A 319 -3.35 16.19 -5.43
CA ASP A 319 -1.96 16.68 -5.45
C ASP A 319 -1.04 15.77 -4.63
N PHE A 320 -1.57 15.18 -3.57
CA PHE A 320 -0.85 14.23 -2.73
C PHE A 320 -0.63 12.88 -3.44
N ALA A 321 -1.66 12.37 -4.13
CA ALA A 321 -1.62 11.13 -4.92
C ALA A 321 -0.87 11.30 -6.25
N LEU A 322 -0.89 12.51 -6.83
CA LEU A 322 0.00 12.94 -7.90
C LEU A 322 1.42 13.14 -7.44
N GLY A 323 1.63 13.24 -6.11
CA GLY A 323 2.85 13.68 -5.45
C GLY A 323 4.07 13.31 -6.29
N GLU A 324 4.87 14.33 -6.61
CA GLU A 324 5.96 14.20 -7.58
C GLU A 324 6.71 12.90 -7.31
N THR A 325 6.77 12.04 -8.33
CA THR A 325 7.44 10.76 -8.21
C THR A 325 8.83 10.97 -7.66
N ARG A 326 9.38 9.97 -6.95
CA ARG A 326 10.79 9.99 -6.51
C ARG A 326 11.72 10.47 -7.64
N GLU A 327 11.37 10.10 -8.86
CA GLU A 327 12.07 10.47 -10.08
C GLU A 327 11.87 11.90 -10.59
N ARG A 328 10.65 12.45 -10.54
CA ARG A 328 10.36 13.81 -11.02
C ARG A 328 11.09 14.88 -10.18
N LEU A 329 11.44 14.51 -8.94
CA LEU A 329 12.14 15.36 -7.99
C LEU A 329 13.66 15.36 -8.14
N ALA A 330 14.25 14.41 -8.87
CA ALA A 330 15.68 14.39 -9.08
C ALA A 330 16.05 15.35 -10.22
N PRO A 331 16.81 16.44 -9.96
CA PRO A 331 16.98 17.57 -10.89
C PRO A 331 17.55 17.21 -12.28
N GLU A 332 18.23 16.07 -12.43
CA GLU A 332 18.97 15.74 -13.67
C GLU A 332 18.73 14.34 -14.26
N SER A 333 18.01 13.41 -13.61
CA SER A 333 18.43 11.99 -13.74
C SER A 333 17.47 10.94 -14.31
N HIS A 334 16.37 11.23 -15.02
CA HIS A 334 15.42 10.12 -15.31
C HIS A 334 15.02 9.87 -16.77
N ARG A 335 15.05 10.86 -17.67
CA ARG A 335 14.59 10.61 -19.05
C ARG A 335 15.44 9.57 -19.81
N HIS A 336 16.68 9.35 -19.37
CA HIS A 336 17.64 8.49 -20.06
C HIS A 336 18.13 7.31 -19.22
N VAL A 337 17.78 7.23 -17.93
CA VAL A 337 18.18 6.13 -17.07
C VAL A 337 17.37 4.89 -17.40
N ARG A 338 18.05 3.76 -17.51
CA ARG A 338 17.45 2.46 -17.83
C ARG A 338 18.03 1.43 -16.90
N GLN A 339 17.16 0.64 -16.29
CA GLN A 339 17.58 -0.54 -15.56
C GLN A 339 18.11 -1.56 -16.57
N GLN A 340 19.26 -2.15 -16.26
CA GLN A 340 19.84 -3.18 -17.12
C GLN A 340 18.88 -4.37 -17.22
N ALA A 341 18.63 -4.85 -18.44
CA ALA A 341 17.83 -6.05 -18.65
C ALA A 341 18.61 -7.28 -18.17
N CYS A 342 17.89 -8.28 -17.66
CA CYS A 342 18.50 -9.56 -17.31
C CYS A 342 19.19 -10.18 -18.54
N PRO A 343 20.33 -10.86 -18.35
CA PRO A 343 20.97 -11.58 -19.44
C PRO A 343 19.99 -12.62 -20.01
N PRO A 344 19.94 -12.81 -21.34
CA PRO A 344 19.13 -13.85 -21.94
C PRO A 344 19.54 -15.20 -21.34
N ALA A 345 18.56 -16.04 -21.00
CA ALA A 345 18.83 -17.39 -20.52
C ALA A 345 19.78 -18.07 -21.52
N ALA A 346 20.95 -18.50 -21.05
CA ALA A 346 21.91 -19.20 -21.90
C ALA A 346 21.19 -20.40 -22.53
N PRO A 347 21.25 -20.57 -23.86
CA PRO A 347 20.65 -21.74 -24.49
C PRO A 347 21.23 -23.00 -23.84
N PRO A 348 20.42 -24.04 -23.59
CA PRO A 348 20.94 -25.27 -23.03
C PRO A 348 22.08 -25.72 -23.93
N ARG A 349 23.27 -25.91 -23.33
CA ARG A 349 24.42 -26.45 -24.04
C ARG A 349 24.02 -27.82 -24.55
N THR A 350 23.67 -27.92 -25.84
CA THR A 350 23.62 -29.17 -26.54
C THR A 350 25.03 -29.74 -26.46
N THR A 351 25.22 -30.72 -25.59
CA THR A 351 26.41 -31.58 -25.59
C THR A 351 26.50 -32.18 -26.99
N ALA A 352 27.36 -31.59 -27.81
CA ALA A 352 27.69 -32.09 -29.12
C ALA A 352 28.14 -33.55 -28.97
N ALA A 353 27.53 -34.40 -29.79
CA ALA A 353 27.78 -35.82 -29.88
C ALA A 353 29.29 -36.10 -29.91
N LEU A 354 29.76 -36.90 -28.94
CA LEU A 354 31.06 -37.53 -29.01
C LEU A 354 31.12 -38.36 -30.30
N GLN A 355 31.99 -37.95 -31.21
CA GLN A 355 32.41 -38.78 -32.34
C GLN A 355 33.24 -39.95 -31.79
N THR A 356 32.74 -41.17 -31.94
CA THR A 356 33.55 -42.41 -31.88
C THR A 356 34.07 -42.72 -33.28
N PRO A 357 35.30 -43.22 -33.44
CA PRO A 357 35.47 -44.67 -33.73
C PRO A 357 36.82 -45.25 -33.19
N PRO A 358 37.23 -46.52 -33.46
CA PRO A 358 36.66 -47.73 -32.85
C PRO A 358 37.72 -48.75 -32.31
N LEU A 359 37.20 -49.72 -31.53
CA LEU A 359 37.64 -51.13 -31.37
C LEU A 359 38.98 -51.50 -30.70
N ALA A 360 38.90 -52.18 -29.54
CA ALA A 360 39.44 -53.53 -29.34
C ALA A 360 38.87 -54.18 -28.06
N GLN A 361 38.52 -55.46 -28.15
CA GLN A 361 37.86 -56.31 -27.16
C GLN A 361 38.84 -56.89 -26.12
N ALA A 362 38.37 -57.18 -24.89
CA ALA A 362 38.68 -58.42 -24.18
C ALA A 362 37.87 -58.60 -22.88
N SER A 363 37.15 -59.71 -22.86
CA SER A 363 36.42 -60.49 -21.84
C SER A 363 36.90 -60.49 -20.37
N ALA A 364 35.96 -60.50 -19.41
CA ALA A 364 35.78 -61.55 -18.39
C ALA A 364 34.59 -61.25 -17.42
N GLN A 365 33.73 -62.24 -17.21
CA GLN A 365 32.66 -62.37 -16.18
C GLN A 365 33.25 -62.78 -14.80
N PRO A 366 32.46 -63.10 -13.74
CA PRO A 366 31.28 -62.46 -13.14
C PRO A 366 31.37 -62.38 -11.58
N GLU A 367 30.59 -61.52 -10.90
CA GLU A 367 30.16 -61.79 -9.51
C GLU A 367 28.91 -60.99 -9.11
N VAL A 368 28.09 -61.60 -8.24
CA VAL A 368 26.66 -61.29 -7.97
C VAL A 368 26.52 -60.37 -6.72
N PRO A 369 25.31 -60.05 -6.24
CA PRO A 369 24.76 -58.69 -6.19
C PRO A 369 24.89 -58.04 -4.80
N SER A 370 24.86 -56.71 -4.73
CA SER A 370 24.58 -56.01 -3.47
C SER A 370 23.42 -55.03 -3.68
N GLN A 371 22.28 -55.41 -3.09
CA GLN A 371 21.16 -54.51 -2.83
C GLN A 371 21.61 -53.47 -1.80
N ALA A 372 21.46 -52.19 -2.15
CA ALA A 372 21.38 -51.10 -1.21
C ALA A 372 20.36 -50.08 -1.73
N ASP A 373 19.21 -50.08 -1.06
CA ASP A 373 18.16 -49.06 -0.96
C ASP A 373 18.03 -48.03 -2.08
N VAL A 374 17.06 -48.30 -2.95
CA VAL A 374 16.33 -47.30 -3.71
C VAL A 374 15.56 -46.42 -2.71
N ALA A 375 16.04 -45.20 -2.47
CA ALA A 375 15.22 -44.15 -1.90
C ALA A 375 14.06 -43.84 -2.87
N PRO A 376 12.78 -43.88 -2.45
CA PRO A 376 11.68 -43.56 -3.33
C PRO A 376 11.75 -42.08 -3.73
N ALA A 377 11.84 -41.84 -5.04
CA ALA A 377 11.69 -40.52 -5.64
C ALA A 377 10.34 -39.91 -5.20
N PRO A 378 10.30 -38.61 -4.83
CA PRO A 378 9.04 -37.96 -4.53
C PRO A 378 8.20 -37.88 -5.81
N ALA A 379 7.05 -38.52 -5.78
CA ALA A 379 6.07 -38.45 -6.86
C ALA A 379 5.63 -36.98 -7.09
N PRO A 380 5.35 -36.58 -8.35
CA PRO A 380 4.84 -35.24 -8.65
C PRO A 380 3.47 -35.04 -7.99
N LEU A 381 3.34 -33.98 -7.17
CA LEU A 381 2.07 -33.56 -6.58
C LEU A 381 1.12 -33.06 -7.68
N PRO A 382 -0.07 -33.64 -7.83
CA PRO A 382 -1.07 -33.13 -8.77
C PRO A 382 -1.64 -31.79 -8.25
N ARG A 383 -1.40 -30.72 -9.01
CA ARG A 383 -2.08 -29.41 -8.87
C ARG A 383 -3.56 -29.56 -9.20
N ASN A 384 -4.39 -29.76 -8.17
CA ASN A 384 -5.79 -29.31 -8.02
C ASN A 384 -6.56 -30.19 -7.01
N ARG A 385 -6.15 -30.18 -5.74
CA ARG A 385 -6.98 -30.73 -4.68
C ARG A 385 -7.13 -29.68 -3.59
N GLN A 386 -8.36 -29.19 -3.39
CA GLN A 386 -8.69 -28.42 -2.19
C GLN A 386 -8.48 -29.36 -0.99
N PRO A 387 -7.72 -28.94 0.03
CA PRO A 387 -7.46 -29.78 1.19
C PRO A 387 -8.76 -30.04 1.94
N SER A 388 -8.98 -31.30 2.30
CA SER A 388 -10.12 -31.72 3.09
C SER A 388 -10.06 -31.13 4.50
N VAL A 389 -11.20 -31.00 5.17
CA VAL A 389 -11.31 -30.48 6.54
C VAL A 389 -10.42 -31.27 7.52
N ALA A 390 -10.24 -32.57 7.29
CA ALA A 390 -9.36 -33.42 8.09
C ALA A 390 -7.87 -33.09 7.89
N GLU A 391 -7.46 -32.78 6.67
CA GLU A 391 -6.07 -32.36 6.36
C GLU A 391 -5.77 -30.98 6.95
N ILE A 392 -6.74 -30.06 6.92
CA ILE A 392 -6.60 -28.74 7.56
C ILE A 392 -6.49 -28.89 9.09
N ALA A 393 -7.31 -29.76 9.70
CA ALA A 393 -7.25 -30.01 11.14
C ALA A 393 -5.90 -30.63 11.57
N GLN A 394 -5.34 -31.54 10.77
CA GLN A 394 -4.01 -32.09 11.03
C GLN A 394 -2.90 -31.04 10.87
N ALA A 395 -2.98 -30.17 9.86
CA ALA A 395 -2.02 -29.10 9.65
C ALA A 395 -2.03 -28.10 10.82
N LEU A 396 -3.21 -27.76 11.34
CA LEU A 396 -3.37 -26.90 12.52
C LEU A 396 -2.78 -27.56 13.78
N ALA A 397 -3.07 -28.84 14.01
CA ALA A 397 -2.51 -29.57 15.16
C ALA A 397 -0.97 -29.67 15.10
N ALA A 398 -0.40 -29.79 13.89
CA ALA A 398 1.05 -29.80 13.69
C ALA A 398 1.68 -28.42 13.99
N LEU A 399 1.04 -27.33 13.57
CA LEU A 399 1.46 -25.96 13.86
C LEU A 399 1.40 -25.64 15.36
N GLU A 400 0.35 -26.05 16.06
CA GLU A 400 0.23 -25.89 17.52
C GLU A 400 1.29 -26.68 18.29
N ARG A 401 1.70 -27.85 17.75
CA ARG A 401 2.80 -28.62 18.33
C ARG A 401 4.15 -27.90 18.15
N LEU A 402 4.37 -27.32 16.97
CA LEU A 402 5.58 -26.54 16.68
C LEU A 402 5.66 -25.26 17.53
N ASP A 403 4.56 -24.51 17.68
CA ASP A 403 4.53 -23.31 18.54
C ASP A 403 4.86 -23.65 20.00
N ARG A 404 4.30 -24.76 20.52
CA ARG A 404 4.68 -25.26 21.86
C ARG A 404 6.15 -25.63 21.97
N GLN A 405 6.73 -26.24 20.93
CA GLN A 405 8.16 -26.54 20.90
C GLN A 405 9.02 -25.28 20.86
N TYR A 406 8.66 -24.28 20.05
CA TYR A 406 9.40 -23.02 19.98
C TYR A 406 9.31 -22.21 21.28
N ARG A 407 8.15 -22.20 21.95
CA ARG A 407 8.02 -21.58 23.27
C ARG A 407 8.83 -22.29 24.35
N ALA A 408 8.95 -23.62 24.29
CA ALA A 408 9.80 -24.38 25.20
C ALA A 408 11.31 -24.13 24.97
N LEU A 409 11.70 -23.76 23.74
CA LEU A 409 13.09 -23.42 23.38
C LEU A 409 13.42 -21.93 23.62
N GLY A 410 12.41 -21.07 23.77
CA GLY A 410 12.55 -19.65 24.09
C GLY A 410 12.83 -19.41 25.58
N ARG A 411 14.06 -19.70 26.05
CA ARG A 411 14.53 -19.08 27.31
C ARG A 411 14.84 -17.60 27.06
N PRO A 412 14.45 -16.68 27.97
CA PRO A 412 14.88 -15.29 27.90
C PRO A 412 16.40 -15.22 28.11
N ARG A 413 17.11 -14.66 27.13
CA ARG A 413 18.48 -14.20 27.32
C ARG A 413 18.43 -12.69 27.56
N PHE A 414 19.02 -12.31 28.71
CA PHE A 414 19.19 -10.97 29.28
C PHE A 414 17.91 -10.41 29.95
N GLY A 415 17.92 -10.04 31.24
CA GLY A 415 19.02 -9.61 32.10
C GLY A 415 18.91 -8.12 32.30
#